data_AF-A0A6L8GHV2-F1
#
_entry.id   AF-A0A6L8GHV2-F1
#
_cell.length_a   1.000
_cell.length_b   1.000
_cell.length_c   1.000
_cell.angle_alpha   90.00
_cell.angle_beta   90.00
_cell.angle_gamma   90.00
#
_symmetry.space_group_name_H-M   'P 1'
#
loop_
_entity.id
_entity.type
_entity.pdbx_description
1 polymer ?
#
loop_
_entity_poly.entity_id
_entity_poly.type
_entity_poly.pdbx_seq_one_letter_code
_entity_poly.pdbx_strand_id
1 'polypeptide(L)' 'MNAIQFVITMQGGGETRIHAAELALSPDGARLQFKGATGVVMELHVTDVEEIRVAPGGNPTSSAPE' A
#
# COMPACT_ATOMS: atom_id res chain seq x y z
N MET A 1 8.58 8.44 -11.92
CA MET A 1 8.80 8.05 -10.51
C MET A 1 8.50 6.56 -10.42
N ASN A 2 9.40 5.77 -9.86
CA ASN A 2 9.17 4.33 -9.70
C ASN A 2 8.21 4.12 -8.51
N ALA A 3 7.07 3.48 -8.74
CA ALA A 3 6.12 3.16 -7.68
C ALA A 3 6.61 1.94 -6.88
N ILE A 4 6.45 1.98 -5.57
CA ILE A 4 6.73 0.88 -4.65
C ILE A 4 5.45 0.08 -4.46
N GLN A 5 5.56 -1.25 -4.46
CA GLN A 5 4.44 -2.10 -4.15
C GLN A 5 4.36 -2.34 -2.64
N PHE A 6 3.22 -1.98 -2.06
CA PHE A 6 2.86 -2.27 -0.68
C PHE A 6 1.83 -3.38 -0.64
N VAL A 7 1.98 -4.26 0.33
CA VAL A 7 1.01 -5.30 0.68
C VAL A 7 0.43 -4.91 2.03
N ILE A 8 -0.88 -4.76 2.09
CA ILE A 8 -1.62 -4.35 3.28
C ILE A 8 -2.50 -5.52 3.69
N THR A 9 -2.30 -6.02 4.91
CA THR A 9 -3.17 -6.99 5.55
C THR A 9 -4.17 -6.22 6.41
N MET A 10 -5.46 -6.38 6.12
CA MET A 10 -6.56 -5.80 6.87
C MET A 10 -6.91 -6.67 8.06
N GLN A 11 -7.44 -6.05 9.12
CA GLN A 11 -8.03 -6.77 10.24
C GLN A 11 -9.07 -7.78 9.74
N GLY A 12 -8.93 -9.04 10.14
CA GLY A 12 -9.74 -10.15 9.63
C GLY A 12 -9.13 -10.89 8.43
N GLY A 13 -7.89 -10.56 8.06
CA GLY A 13 -7.05 -11.38 7.17
C GLY A 13 -7.15 -11.07 5.68
N GLY A 14 -7.87 -10.03 5.28
CA GLY A 14 -7.94 -9.61 3.88
C GLY A 14 -6.65 -8.95 3.42
N GLU A 15 -6.00 -9.45 2.36
CA GLU A 15 -4.80 -8.82 1.79
C GLU A 15 -5.16 -7.96 0.58
N THR A 16 -4.65 -6.73 0.52
CA THR A 16 -4.67 -5.89 -0.69
C THR A 16 -3.27 -5.44 -1.08
N ARG A 17 -3.08 -5.19 -2.38
CA ARG A 17 -1.80 -4.77 -2.95
C ARG A 17 -1.98 -3.47 -3.69
N ILE A 18 -1.09 -2.51 -3.41
CA ILE A 18 -1.14 -1.19 -4.01
C ILE A 18 0.24 -0.75 -4.50
N HIS A 19 0.25 0.00 -5.59
CA HIS A 19 1.44 0.67 -6.09
C HIS A 19 1.38 2.15 -5.72
N ALA A 20 2.24 2.57 -4.80
CA ALA A 20 2.30 3.95 -4.34
C ALA A 20 3.72 4.50 -4.46
N ALA A 21 3.83 5.78 -4.80
CA ALA A 21 5.08 6.51 -4.80
C ALA A 21 5.44 7.01 -3.39
N GLU A 22 4.43 7.31 -2.56
CA GLU A 22 4.59 7.88 -1.22
C GLU A 22 3.59 7.24 -0.24
N LEU A 23 4.01 7.14 1.04
CA LEU A 23 3.19 6.75 2.18
C LEU A 23 3.39 7.78 3.30
N ALA A 24 2.30 8.23 3.93
CA ALA A 24 2.34 9.15 5.06
C ALA A 24 1.33 8.73 6.15
N LEU A 25 1.70 8.94 7.41
CA LEU A 25 0.81 8.80 8.57
C LEU A 25 0.25 10.18 8.93
N SER A 26 -1.04 10.26 9.28
CA SER A 26 -1.63 11.49 9.80
C SER A 26 -1.00 11.87 11.15
N PRO A 27 -0.97 13.16 11.52
CA PRO A 27 -0.36 13.61 12.78
C PRO A 27 -0.99 13.00 14.04
N ASP A 28 -2.27 12.63 13.98
CA ASP A 28 -3.00 11.96 15.07
C ASP A 28 -2.77 10.43 15.09
N GLY A 29 -2.04 9.88 14.12
CA GLY A 29 -1.77 8.45 13.99
C GLY A 29 -2.96 7.60 13.57
N ALA A 30 -4.12 8.20 13.26
CA ALA A 30 -5.35 7.46 12.97
C ALA A 30 -5.45 7.00 11.51
N ARG A 31 -4.73 7.63 10.58
CA ARG A 31 -4.90 7.45 9.14
C ARG A 31 -3.58 7.28 8.42
N LEU A 32 -3.60 6.46 7.38
CA LEU A 32 -2.50 6.28 6.43
C LEU A 32 -2.94 6.76 5.06
N GLN A 33 -2.10 7.56 4.42
CA GLN A 33 -2.29 8.01 3.05
C GLN A 33 -1.25 7.37 2.13
N PHE A 34 -1.74 6.82 1.02
CA PHE A 34 -0.94 6.27 -0.07
C PHE A 34 -1.16 7.11 -1.31
N LYS A 35 -0.10 7.63 -1.89
CA LYS A 35 -0.17 8.41 -3.13
C LYS A 35 0.35 7.57 -4.28
N GLY A 36 -0.54 7.19 -5.20
CA GLY A 36 -0.21 6.49 -6.43
C GLY A 36 0.65 7.33 -7.39
N ALA A 37 1.34 6.67 -8.30
CA ALA A 37 2.16 7.36 -9.31
C ALA A 37 1.34 8.27 -10.26
N THR A 38 0.04 8.01 -10.39
CA THR A 38 -0.91 8.80 -11.18
C THR A 38 -1.54 9.95 -10.39
N GLY A 39 -1.13 10.16 -9.12
CA GLY A 39 -1.67 11.22 -8.25
C GLY A 39 -2.96 10.86 -7.51
N VAL A 40 -3.49 9.64 -7.70
CA VAL A 40 -4.61 9.13 -6.88
C VAL A 40 -4.13 8.94 -5.45
N VAL A 41 -4.89 9.46 -4.48
CA VAL A 41 -4.63 9.30 -3.05
C VAL A 41 -5.63 8.32 -2.47
N MET A 42 -5.13 7.31 -1.76
CA MET A 42 -5.93 6.35 -1.01
C MET A 42 -5.70 6.59 0.47
N GLU A 43 -6.75 6.55 1.27
CA GLU A 43 -6.70 6.74 2.73
C GLU A 43 -7.28 5.51 3.42
N LEU A 44 -6.60 5.04 4.47
CA LEU A 44 -7.05 3.95 5.33
C LEU A 44 -6.99 4.36 6.79
N HIS A 45 -7.90 3.87 7.63
CA HIS A 45 -7.72 3.95 9.08
C HIS A 45 -6.71 2.92 9.54
N VAL A 46 -5.85 3.31 10.47
CA VAL A 46 -4.84 2.42 11.06
C VAL A 46 -5.48 1.26 11.81
N THR A 47 -6.65 1.46 12.41
CA THR A 47 -7.41 0.42 13.11
C THR A 47 -7.90 -0.69 12.19
N ASP A 48 -8.01 -0.42 10.89
CA ASP A 48 -8.48 -1.41 9.92
C ASP A 48 -7.31 -2.24 9.37
N VAL A 49 -6.08 -1.85 9.68
CA VAL A 49 -4.85 -2.47 9.18
C VAL A 49 -4.22 -3.32 10.27
N GLU A 50 -3.82 -4.53 9.90
CA GLU A 50 -3.05 -5.45 10.75
C GLU A 50 -1.56 -5.34 10.46
N GLU A 51 -1.18 -5.33 9.18
CA GLU A 51 0.22 -5.28 8.76
C GLU A 51 0.37 -4.50 7.45
N ILE A 52 1.49 -3.79 7.31
CA ILE A 52 1.92 -3.20 6.03
C ILE A 52 3.35 -3.63 5.79
N ARG A 53 3.58 -4.24 4.64
CA ARG A 53 4.91 -4.68 4.20
C ARG A 53 5.21 -4.20 2.79
N VAL A 54 6.48 -3.91 2.55
CA VAL A 54 6.99 -3.61 1.20
C VAL A 54 7.28 -4.94 0.51
N ALA A 55 6.71 -5.16 -0.67
CA ALA A 55 7.02 -6.36 -1.44
C ALA A 55 8.41 -6.23 -2.11
N PRO A 56 9.33 -7.20 -1.92
CA PRO A 56 10.58 -7.23 -2.67
C PRO A 56 10.28 -7.59 -4.13
N GLY A 57 10.22 -6.60 -5.02
CA GLY A 57 9.96 -6.84 -6.44
C GLY A 57 9.29 -5.70 -7.18
N GLY A 58 9.78 -4.47 -7.03
CA GLY A 58 9.35 -3.35 -7.87
C GLY A 58 9.75 -3.53 -9.34
N ASN A 59 9.06 -4.39 -10.07
CA ASN A 59 8.95 -4.35 -11.53
C ASN A 59 7.48 -4.59 -11.91
N PRO A 60 6.74 -3.59 -12.45
CA PRO A 60 5.31 -3.70 -12.75
C PRO A 60 4.95 -4.65 -13.91
N THR A 61 5.89 -5.46 -14.39
CA THR A 61 5.71 -6.44 -15.47
C THR A 61 6.17 -7.83 -15.04
N SER A 62 5.48 -8.48 -14.11
CA SER A 62 5.45 -9.94 -14.08
C SER A 62 4.30 -10.42 -13.21
N SER A 63 3.10 -10.37 -13.77
CA SER A 63 2.03 -11.29 -13.41
C SER A 63 1.91 -12.29 -14.56
N ALA A 64 2.48 -13.49 -14.41
CA ALA A 64 1.93 -14.72 -14.99
C ALA A 64 2.62 -15.98 -14.41
N PRO A 65 1.88 -17.08 -14.21
CA PRO A 65 2.31 -18.30 -13.52
C PRO A 65 2.93 -19.33 -14.49
N GLU A 66 3.67 -20.29 -13.95
CA GLU A 66 3.79 -21.64 -14.51
C GLU A 66 3.28 -22.67 -13.49
#